data_AF-A7TFZ7-F1
#
_entry.id   AF-A7TFZ7-F1
#
_cell.length_a   1.000
_cell.length_b   1.000
_cell.length_c   1.000
_cell.angle_alpha   90.00
_cell.angle_beta   90.00
_cell.angle_gamma   90.00
#
_symmetry.space_group_name_H-M   'P 1'
#
loop_
_entity.id
_entity.type
_entity.pdbx_description
1 polymer ?
#
loop_
_entity_poly.entity_id
_entity_poly.type
_entity_poly.pdbx_seq_one_letter_code
_entity_poly.pdbx_strand_id
1 'polypeptide(L)'
;MLTPDGISDSIKKFQERDITENEDYLVLLQQRDILEKKLLDRRFLAKQLQLLYHQLDKTHNYQEFVDVLMNNRELLRNIFTLEGHLKRSKYSVNLDVEIDWQKFGLDIMEYITNDDKLLALYNDGLL
;
A
#
# COMPACT_ATOMS: atom_id res chain seq x y z
N MET A 1 -5.18 25.82 -38.70
CA MET A 1 -5.04 25.74 -37.23
C MET A 1 -3.57 25.85 -36.91
N LEU A 2 -3.10 27.00 -36.42
CA LEU A 2 -1.72 27.15 -35.93
C LEU A 2 -1.71 26.73 -34.47
N THR A 3 -1.15 25.57 -34.15
CA THR A 3 -0.69 25.32 -32.79
C THR A 3 0.46 26.32 -32.55
N PRO A 4 0.42 27.16 -31.50
CA PRO A 4 1.51 28.05 -31.16
C PRO A 4 2.82 27.24 -31.14
N ASP A 5 3.88 27.74 -31.76
CA ASP A 5 5.15 27.01 -31.93
C ASP A 5 5.66 26.44 -30.59
N GLY A 6 5.41 27.16 -29.49
CA GLY A 6 5.74 26.70 -28.13
C GLY A 6 5.01 25.43 -27.66
N ILE A 7 3.79 25.15 -28.15
CA ILE A 7 3.05 23.92 -27.84
C ILE A 7 3.62 22.75 -28.66
N SER A 8 3.95 22.98 -29.93
CA SER A 8 4.60 21.97 -30.79
C SER A 8 5.95 21.54 -30.21
N ASP A 9 6.76 22.50 -29.78
CA ASP A 9 8.08 22.23 -29.18
C ASP A 9 7.96 21.55 -27.81
N SER A 10 6.95 21.88 -27.01
CA SER A 10 6.70 21.21 -25.73
C SER A 10 6.25 19.75 -25.93
N ILE A 11 5.40 19.49 -26.92
CA ILE A 11 4.96 18.12 -27.26
C ILE A 11 6.15 17.30 -27.75
N LYS A 12 7.01 17.88 -28.59
CA LYS A 12 8.20 17.21 -29.11
C LYS A 12 9.19 16.85 -28.00
N LYS A 13 9.45 17.78 -27.07
CA LYS A 13 10.26 17.53 -25.87
C LYS A 13 9.66 16.47 -24.95
N PHE A 14 8.33 16.42 -24.83
CA PHE A 14 7.65 15.37 -24.06
C PHE A 14 7.78 13.99 -24.73
N GLN A 15 7.68 13.93 -26.07
CA GLN A 15 7.83 12.70 -26.84
C GLN A 15 9.27 12.19 -26.93
N GLU A 16 10.25 13.09 -26.83
CA GLU A 16 11.69 12.76 -26.84
C GLU A 16 12.22 12.34 -25.45
N ARG A 17 11.53 12.70 -24.36
CA ARG A 17 11.89 12.27 -23.00
C ARG A 17 11.56 10.80 -22.79
N ASP A 18 12.50 10.07 -22.21
CA ASP A 18 12.26 8.68 -21.84
C ASP A 18 11.18 8.61 -20.76
N ILE A 19 10.26 7.65 -20.89
CA ILE A 19 9.19 7.43 -19.93
C ILE A 19 9.75 7.09 -18.55
N THR A 20 10.96 6.53 -18.50
CA THR A 20 11.68 6.23 -17.25
C THR A 20 12.09 7.47 -16.46
N GLU A 21 12.15 8.65 -17.10
CA GLU A 21 12.42 9.94 -16.46
C GLU A 21 11.14 10.65 -15.98
N ASN A 22 9.97 10.08 -16.27
CA ASN A 22 8.70 10.66 -15.84
C ASN A 22 8.37 10.25 -14.40
N GLU A 23 8.23 11.23 -13.51
CA GLU A 23 7.91 11.04 -12.09
C GLU A 23 6.62 10.24 -11.88
N ASP A 24 5.57 10.52 -12.66
CA ASP A 24 4.30 9.78 -12.58
C ASP A 24 4.50 8.29 -12.94
N TYR A 25 5.36 8.02 -13.93
CA TYR A 25 5.68 6.66 -14.32
C TYR A 25 6.48 5.92 -13.24
N LEU A 26 7.41 6.59 -12.56
CA LEU A 26 8.14 6.03 -11.43
C LEU A 26 7.21 5.69 -10.25
N VAL A 27 6.23 6.57 -9.95
CA VAL A 27 5.20 6.31 -8.94
C VAL A 27 4.35 5.08 -9.32
N LEU A 28 3.97 4.95 -10.60
CA LEU A 28 3.23 3.78 -11.08
C LEU A 28 4.04 2.48 -10.97
N LEU A 29 5.34 2.52 -11.25
CA LEU A 29 6.24 1.37 -11.07
C LEU A 29 6.34 0.97 -9.58
N GLN A 30 6.53 1.93 -8.69
CA GLN A 30 6.55 1.68 -7.26
C GLN A 30 5.23 1.06 -6.78
N GLN A 31 4.09 1.59 -7.26
CA GLN A 31 2.78 1.07 -6.91
C GLN A 31 2.56 -0.35 -7.46
N ARG A 32 3.02 -0.64 -8.68
CA ARG A 32 3.01 -2.00 -9.23
C ARG A 32 3.77 -2.95 -8.31
N ASP A 33 4.99 -2.60 -7.91
CA ASP A 33 5.82 -3.46 -7.07
C ASP A 33 5.20 -3.70 -5.69
N ILE A 34 4.57 -2.68 -5.11
CA ILE A 34 3.79 -2.81 -3.87
C ILE A 34 2.62 -3.77 -4.06
N LEU A 35 1.88 -3.65 -5.17
CA LEU A 35 0.74 -4.51 -5.47
C LEU A 35 1.18 -5.96 -5.71
N GLU A 36 2.30 -6.19 -6.38
CA GLU A 36 2.88 -7.52 -6.58
C GLU A 36 3.27 -8.18 -5.26
N LYS A 37 3.92 -7.44 -4.35
CA LYS A 37 4.21 -7.91 -2.99
C LYS A 37 2.94 -8.29 -2.23
N LYS A 38 1.95 -7.40 -2.23
CA LYS A 38 0.64 -7.67 -1.57
C LYS A 38 -0.06 -8.89 -2.17
N LEU A 39 0.05 -9.10 -3.48
CA LEU A 39 -0.53 -10.24 -4.16
C LEU A 39 0.16 -11.54 -3.73
N LEU A 40 1.49 -11.53 -3.61
CA LEU A 40 2.27 -12.66 -3.11
C LEU A 40 1.88 -13.00 -1.66
N ASP A 41 1.82 -11.99 -0.78
CA ASP A 41 1.41 -12.16 0.61
C ASP A 41 0.01 -12.78 0.71
N ARG A 42 -0.94 -12.30 -0.10
CA ARG A 42 -2.30 -12.83 -0.12
C ARG A 42 -2.34 -14.29 -0.60
N ARG A 43 -1.55 -14.65 -1.61
CA ARG A 43 -1.42 -16.05 -2.07
C ARG A 43 -0.83 -16.95 -0.99
N PHE A 44 0.17 -16.45 -0.27
CA PHE A 44 0.79 -17.16 0.83
C PHE A 44 -0.22 -17.42 1.96
N LEU A 45 -0.94 -16.39 2.40
CA LEU A 45 -1.97 -16.51 3.44
C LEU A 45 -3.10 -17.47 3.04
N ALA A 46 -3.53 -17.44 1.77
CA ALA A 46 -4.54 -18.36 1.26
C ALA A 46 -4.09 -19.83 1.34
N LYS A 47 -2.83 -20.11 0.99
CA LYS A 47 -2.26 -21.47 1.13
C LYS A 47 -2.17 -21.92 2.58
N GLN A 48 -1.73 -21.03 3.47
CA GLN A 48 -1.67 -21.31 4.91
C GLN A 48 -3.04 -21.60 5.50
N LEU A 49 -4.06 -20.84 5.08
CA LEU A 49 -5.44 -21.08 5.49
C LEU A 49 -5.98 -22.43 4.98
N GLN A 50 -5.67 -22.81 3.73
CA GLN A 50 -6.02 -24.12 3.20
C GLN A 50 -5.37 -25.25 4.01
N LEU A 51 -4.11 -25.08 4.40
CA LEU A 51 -3.40 -26.04 5.24
C LEU A 51 -4.02 -26.12 6.64
N LEU A 52 -4.42 -25.00 7.23
CA LEU A 52 -5.14 -24.97 8.50
C LEU A 52 -6.47 -25.73 8.40
N TYR A 53 -7.27 -25.52 7.35
CA TYR A 53 -8.52 -26.28 7.17
C TYR A 53 -8.27 -27.78 7.09
N HIS A 54 -7.21 -28.20 6.39
CA HIS A 54 -6.82 -29.61 6.32
C HIS A 54 -6.35 -30.17 7.67
N GLN A 55 -5.67 -29.35 8.48
CA GLN A 55 -5.29 -29.75 9.84
C GLN A 55 -6.52 -29.90 10.75
N LEU A 56 -7.48 -28.98 10.66
CA LEU A 56 -8.72 -29.01 11.43
C LEU A 56 -9.60 -30.21 11.06
N ASP A 57 -9.69 -30.55 9.77
CA ASP A 57 -10.43 -31.72 9.29
C ASP A 57 -9.89 -33.05 9.84
N LYS A 58 -8.60 -33.07 10.20
CA LYS A 58 -7.92 -34.24 10.79
C LYS A 58 -7.98 -34.31 12.31
N THR A 59 -8.67 -33.37 12.96
CA THR A 59 -8.79 -33.39 14.43
C THR A 59 -9.89 -34.36 14.85
N HIS A 60 -9.62 -35.21 15.83
CA HIS A 60 -10.54 -36.26 16.28
C HIS A 60 -11.21 -35.92 17.61
N ASN A 61 -10.69 -34.93 18.33
CA ASN A 61 -11.21 -34.48 19.62
C ASN A 61 -11.02 -32.97 19.81
N TYR A 62 -11.73 -32.43 20.81
CA TYR A 62 -11.73 -30.99 21.09
C TYR A 62 -10.35 -30.46 21.49
N GLN A 63 -9.52 -31.27 22.15
CA GLN A 63 -8.20 -30.83 22.58
C GLN A 63 -7.27 -30.65 21.37
N GLU A 64 -7.24 -31.62 20.45
CA GLU A 64 -6.50 -31.52 19.18
C GLU A 64 -6.95 -30.32 18.34
N PHE A 65 -8.26 -30.04 18.32
CA PHE A 65 -8.81 -28.86 17.66
C PHE A 65 -8.26 -27.56 18.25
N VAL A 66 -8.30 -27.42 19.58
CA VAL A 66 -7.76 -26.23 20.27
C VAL A 66 -6.25 -26.11 20.04
N ASP A 67 -5.51 -27.22 20.09
CA ASP A 67 -4.06 -27.24 19.88
C ASP A 67 -3.70 -26.79 18.45
N VAL A 68 -4.42 -27.26 17.43
CA VAL A 68 -4.25 -26.83 16.04
C VAL A 68 -4.53 -25.33 15.87
N LEU A 69 -5.57 -24.79 16.52
CA LEU A 69 -5.85 -23.35 16.48
C LEU A 69 -4.78 -22.52 17.19
N MET A 70 -4.30 -22.98 18.34
CA MET A 70 -3.26 -22.28 19.11
C MET A 70 -1.92 -22.26 18.36
N ASN A 71 -1.56 -23.36 17.71
CA ASN A 71 -0.35 -23.45 16.88
C ASN A 71 -0.41 -22.52 15.65
N ASN A 72 -1.61 -22.16 15.19
CA ASN A 72 -1.84 -21.27 14.05
C ASN A 72 -2.36 -19.88 14.46
N ARG A 73 -2.18 -19.49 15.73
CA ARG A 73 -2.71 -18.22 16.28
C ARG A 73 -2.23 -16.99 15.52
N GLU A 74 -0.96 -16.95 15.13
CA GLU A 74 -0.41 -15.80 14.39
C GLU A 74 -1.01 -15.67 12.99
N LEU A 75 -1.20 -16.79 12.30
CA LEU A 75 -1.89 -16.83 11.00
C LEU A 75 -3.33 -16.31 11.13
N LEU A 76 -4.07 -16.81 12.12
CA LEU A 76 -5.44 -16.37 12.39
C LEU A 76 -5.49 -14.88 12.73
N ARG A 77 -4.57 -14.40 13.59
CA ARG A 77 -4.43 -12.98 13.90
C ARG A 77 -4.22 -12.16 12.63
N ASN A 78 -3.27 -12.55 11.78
CA ASN A 78 -2.94 -11.82 10.56
C ASN A 78 -4.10 -11.80 9.55
N ILE A 79 -4.83 -12.91 9.39
CA ILE A 79 -6.01 -12.99 8.52
C ILE A 79 -7.12 -12.05 9.05
N PHE A 80 -7.43 -12.13 10.34
CA PHE A 80 -8.51 -11.33 10.93
C PHE A 80 -8.15 -9.85 11.09
N THR A 81 -6.88 -9.48 11.30
CA THR A 81 -6.45 -8.07 11.30
C THR A 81 -6.45 -7.48 9.89
N LEU A 82 -6.03 -8.22 8.86
CA LEU A 82 -6.13 -7.79 7.46
C LEU A 82 -7.59 -7.51 7.05
N GLU A 83 -8.53 -8.38 7.44
CA GLU A 83 -9.97 -8.14 7.22
C GLU A 83 -10.50 -6.96 8.06
N GLY A 84 -10.00 -6.79 9.28
CA GLY A 84 -10.35 -5.68 10.18
C GLY A 84 -9.91 -4.31 9.63
N HIS A 85 -8.70 -4.21 9.07
CA HIS A 85 -8.22 -2.97 8.44
C HIS A 85 -9.03 -2.62 7.18
N LEU A 86 -9.42 -3.61 6.37
CA LEU A 86 -10.30 -3.41 5.21
C LEU A 86 -11.73 -2.96 5.58
N LYS A 87 -12.21 -3.33 6.77
CA LYS A 87 -13.49 -2.87 7.31
C LYS A 87 -13.38 -1.49 7.95
N ARG A 88 -12.31 -1.19 8.70
CA ARG A 88 -12.10 0.12 9.34
C ARG A 88 -11.86 1.24 8.32
N SER A 89 -11.19 0.98 7.20
CA SER A 89 -10.98 2.00 6.15
C SER A 89 -12.26 2.49 5.48
N LYS A 90 -13.36 1.70 5.54
CA LYS A 90 -14.67 2.12 5.02
C LYS A 90 -15.45 3.03 5.98
N TYR A 91 -15.07 3.07 7.26
CA TYR A 91 -15.75 3.86 8.30
C TYR A 91 -14.91 5.04 8.82
N SER A 92 -13.65 5.19 8.37
CA SER A 92 -12.74 6.28 8.78
C SER A 92 -12.76 7.48 7.83
N VAL A 93 -13.89 7.78 7.20
CA VAL A 93 -14.01 8.92 6.27
C VAL A 93 -14.04 10.28 7.01
N ASN A 94 -14.18 10.29 8.34
CA ASN A 94 -14.35 11.51 9.16
C ASN A 94 -13.39 11.62 10.37
N LEU A 95 -12.30 10.87 10.43
CA LEU A 95 -11.21 11.16 11.37
C LEU A 95 -9.95 11.32 10.54
N ASP A 96 -9.22 12.41 10.77
CA ASP A 96 -7.93 12.74 10.16
C ASP A 96 -7.14 11.47 9.86
N VAL A 97 -7.03 11.15 8.57
CA VAL A 97 -6.33 9.96 8.11
C VAL A 97 -4.86 10.28 8.23
N GLU A 98 -4.29 9.98 9.40
CA GLU A 98 -2.86 9.99 9.61
C GLU A 98 -2.27 8.85 8.76
N ILE A 99 -1.85 9.19 7.55
CA ILE A 99 -1.17 8.26 6.65
C ILE A 99 0.22 8.03 7.24
N ASP A 100 0.52 6.78 7.56
CA ASP A 100 1.88 6.38 7.94
C ASP A 100 2.76 6.30 6.68
N TRP A 101 3.36 7.43 6.32
CA TRP A 101 4.21 7.59 5.14
C TRP A 101 5.55 6.84 5.26
N GLN A 102 5.99 6.51 6.49
CA GLN A 102 7.21 5.71 6.70
C GLN A 102 7.07 4.31 6.11
N LYS A 103 5.84 3.77 6.06
CA LYS A 103 5.53 2.50 5.39
C LYS A 103 5.87 2.51 3.89
N PHE A 104 5.91 3.68 3.28
CA PHE A 104 6.27 3.87 1.88
C PHE A 104 7.72 4.30 1.69
N GLY A 105 8.52 4.33 2.77
CA GLY A 105 9.91 4.77 2.76
C GLY A 105 10.07 6.27 2.57
N LEU A 106 9.01 7.05 2.83
CA LEU A 106 9.01 8.50 2.71
C LEU A 106 9.06 9.12 4.10
N ASP A 107 10.13 9.86 4.38
CA ASP A 107 10.17 10.77 5.52
C ASP A 107 9.52 12.09 5.10
N ILE A 108 8.31 12.31 5.61
CA ILE A 108 7.50 13.49 5.30
C ILE A 108 8.23 14.75 5.75
N MET A 109 8.94 14.70 6.89
CA MET A 109 9.62 15.88 7.41
C MET A 109 10.77 16.25 6.49
N GLU A 110 11.53 15.26 6.02
CA GLU A 110 12.57 15.48 5.01
C GLU A 110 11.96 16.04 3.71
N TYR A 111 10.84 15.47 3.24
CA TYR A 111 10.15 15.89 2.02
C TYR A 111 9.60 17.33 2.12
N ILE A 112 8.99 17.70 3.24
CA ILE A 112 8.47 19.04 3.50
C ILE A 112 9.62 20.04 3.64
N THR A 113 10.73 19.67 4.30
CA THR A 113 11.88 20.58 4.44
C THR A 113 12.65 20.83 3.15
N ASN A 114 12.52 19.94 2.15
CA ASN A 114 13.15 20.11 0.85
C ASN A 114 12.34 21.01 -0.10
N ASP A 115 11.08 21.35 0.22
CA ASP A 115 10.26 22.29 -0.55
C ASP A 115 9.76 23.44 0.34
N ASP A 116 10.36 24.62 0.14
CA ASP A 116 10.04 25.85 0.89
C ASP A 116 8.53 26.20 0.87
N LYS A 117 7.79 25.82 -0.18
CA LYS A 117 6.34 26.07 -0.25
C LYS A 117 5.55 25.13 0.65
N LEU A 118 5.95 23.86 0.74
CA LEU A 118 5.33 22.88 1.62
C LEU A 118 5.68 23.17 3.07
N LEU A 119 6.91 23.59 3.35
CA LEU A 119 7.34 24.05 4.67
C LEU A 119 6.51 25.25 5.13
N ALA A 120 6.24 26.23 4.26
CA ALA A 120 5.40 27.37 4.58
C ALA A 120 3.96 26.96 4.92
N LEU A 121 3.36 26.07 4.12
CA LEU A 121 2.00 25.55 4.36
C LEU A 121 1.90 24.72 5.65
N TYR A 122 2.95 23.97 5.98
CA TYR A 122 3.05 23.22 7.23
C TYR A 122 3.14 24.16 8.44
N ASN A 123 3.95 25.21 8.36
CA ASN A 123 4.06 26.21 9.41
C ASN A 123 2.76 27.00 9.62
N ASP A 124 1.96 27.18 8.57
CA ASP A 124 0.64 27.82 8.63
C ASP A 124 -0.46 26.87 9.15
N GLY A 125 -0.15 25.61 9.47
CA GLY A 125 -1.09 24.61 9.99
C GLY A 125 -2.14 24.16 8.98
N LEU A 126 -1.83 24.29 7.68
CA LEU A 126 -2.71 23.95 6.56
C LEU A 126 -2.40 22.56 5.96
N LEU A 127 -1.45 21.83 6.56
CA LEU A 127 -1.01 20.46 6.26
C LEU A 127 -1.06 19.64 7.55
#